data_AF-A0A498FG66-F1
#
_entry.id   AF-A0A498FG66-F1
#
_cell.length_a   1.000
_cell.length_b   1.000
_cell.length_c   1.000
_cell.angle_alpha   90.00
_cell.angle_beta   90.00
_cell.angle_gamma   90.00
#
_symmetry.space_group_name_H-M   'P 1'
#
loop_
_entity.id
_entity.type
_entity.pdbx_description
1 polymer ?
#
loop_
_entity_poly.entity_id
_entity_poly.type
_entity_poly.pdbx_seq_one_letter_code
_entity_poly.pdbx_strand_id
1 'polypeptide(L)' 'MSDPQQPRLTPIDEWENEAEAMLDDVEYDTDLGVQMARDAIRVSNGELTDAEFHEKYHEAVLEEFGEDERPTKPEGFEDD' A
#
# COMPACT_ATOMS: atom_id res chain seq x y z
N MET A 1 8.37 -13.87 -9.71
CA MET A 1 9.19 -14.97 -9.20
C MET A 1 10.25 -14.34 -8.31
N SER A 2 10.11 -14.45 -6.99
CA SER A 2 11.12 -13.91 -6.05
C SER A 2 12.43 -14.68 -6.21
N ASP A 3 13.53 -13.95 -6.30
CA ASP A 3 14.87 -14.52 -6.33
C ASP A 3 15.13 -15.20 -4.97
N PRO A 4 15.42 -16.52 -4.93
CA PRO A 4 15.64 -17.27 -3.69
C PRO A 4 16.85 -16.78 -2.87
N GLN A 5 17.63 -15.82 -3.38
CA GLN A 5 18.76 -15.20 -2.69
C GLN A 5 18.43 -13.87 -2.00
N GLN A 6 17.22 -13.30 -2.17
CA GLN A 6 16.88 -12.08 -1.43
C GLN A 6 16.59 -12.39 0.04
N PRO A 7 17.26 -11.70 0.99
CA PRO A 7 16.98 -11.90 2.40
C PRO A 7 15.53 -11.50 2.68
N ARG A 8 14.83 -12.34 3.44
CA ARG A 8 13.48 -11.99 3.90
C ARG A 8 13.54 -10.69 4.68
N LEU A 9 12.64 -9.78 4.35
CA LEU A 9 12.40 -8.58 5.11
C LEU A 9 11.80 -8.99 6.46
N THR A 10 12.60 -8.82 7.51
CA THR A 10 12.19 -8.92 8.91
C THR A 10 12.24 -7.51 9.48
N PRO A 11 11.09 -6.84 9.65
CA PRO A 11 11.09 -5.53 10.25
C PRO A 11 11.53 -5.60 11.72
N ILE A 12 12.11 -4.52 12.23
CA ILE A 12 12.58 -4.40 13.62
C ILE A 12 11.38 -4.21 14.56
N ASP A 13 11.41 -4.72 15.79
CA ASP A 13 10.24 -4.73 16.69
C ASP A 13 9.53 -3.37 16.89
N GLU A 14 10.26 -2.26 16.77
CA GLU A 14 9.75 -0.91 17.00
C GLU A 14 9.06 -0.27 15.77
N TRP A 15 9.17 -0.88 14.60
CA TRP A 15 8.78 -0.25 13.33
C TRP A 15 7.29 0.11 13.26
N GLU A 16 6.42 -0.71 13.86
CA GLU A 16 4.96 -0.49 13.83
C GLU A 16 4.59 0.75 14.64
N ASN A 17 5.22 0.93 15.81
CA ASN A 17 4.99 2.11 16.64
C ASN A 17 5.45 3.39 15.92
N GLU A 18 6.55 3.32 15.17
CA GLU A 18 7.02 4.46 14.38
C GLU A 18 6.07 4.75 13.21
N ALA A 19 5.60 3.71 12.51
CA ALA A 19 4.62 3.86 11.44
C ALA A 19 3.29 4.42 11.96
N GLU A 20 2.78 3.93 13.08
CA GLU A 20 1.60 4.46 13.76
C GLU A 20 1.80 5.93 14.13
N ALA A 21 2.92 6.29 14.77
CA ALA A 21 3.21 7.68 15.13
C ALA A 21 3.34 8.61 13.92
N MET A 22 3.86 8.12 12.80
CA MET A 22 3.95 8.89 11.56
C MET A 22 2.59 9.10 10.88
N LEU A 23 1.68 8.15 11.02
CA LEU A 23 0.36 8.17 10.38
C LEU A 23 -0.71 8.83 11.27
N ASP A 24 -0.53 8.89 12.59
CA ASP A 24 -1.45 9.56 13.52
C ASP A 24 -1.65 11.06 13.21
N ASP A 25 -0.65 11.69 12.58
CA ASP A 25 -0.69 13.09 12.16
C ASP A 25 -1.43 13.33 10.82
N VAL A 26 -1.85 12.27 10.10
CA VAL A 26 -2.56 12.39 8.82
C VAL A 26 -4.06 12.13 8.96
N GLU A 27 -4.83 12.61 7.99
CA GLU A 27 -6.30 12.57 8.01
C GLU A 27 -6.89 11.19 7.66
N TYR A 28 -6.04 10.23 7.28
CA TYR A 28 -6.40 8.91 6.77
C TYR A 28 -6.34 7.84 7.87
N ASP A 29 -7.03 6.73 7.67
CA ASP A 29 -6.99 5.58 8.58
C ASP A 29 -5.56 5.03 8.77
N THR A 30 -5.00 5.30 9.95
CA THR A 30 -3.69 4.81 10.40
C THR A 30 -3.65 3.28 10.50
N ASP A 31 -4.70 2.65 11.02
CA ASP A 31 -4.78 1.20 11.17
C ASP A 31 -4.78 0.53 9.80
N LEU A 32 -5.46 1.11 8.81
CA LEU A 32 -5.42 0.65 7.43
C LEU A 32 -4.00 0.73 6.85
N GLY A 33 -3.34 1.87 7.01
CA GLY A 33 -1.97 2.09 6.52
C GLY A 33 -0.95 1.10 7.13
N VAL A 34 -1.01 0.87 8.44
CA VAL A 34 -0.13 -0.09 9.13
C VAL A 34 -0.41 -1.52 8.70
N GLN A 35 -1.68 -1.90 8.53
CA GLN A 35 -2.05 -3.23 8.02
C GLN A 35 -1.55 -3.45 6.60
N MET A 36 -1.67 -2.45 5.72
CA MET A 36 -1.14 -2.52 4.35
C MET A 36 0.38 -2.67 4.35
N ALA A 37 1.11 -1.95 5.21
CA ALA A 37 2.56 -2.06 5.32
C ALA A 37 3.01 -3.47 5.74
N ARG A 38 2.32 -4.08 6.73
CA ARG A 38 2.57 -5.48 7.16
C ARG A 38 2.43 -6.45 5.99
N ASP A 39 1.35 -6.33 5.23
CA ASP A 39 1.11 -7.23 4.10
C ASP A 39 2.00 -6.93 2.90
N ALA A 40 2.45 -5.69 2.68
CA ALA A 40 3.47 -5.36 1.67
C ALA A 40 4.82 -6.03 1.95
N ILE A 41 5.19 -6.18 3.23
CA ILE A 41 6.37 -6.97 3.64
C ILE A 41 6.17 -8.45 3.28
N ARG A 42 4.96 -8.98 3.47
CA ARG A 42 4.61 -10.36 3.09
C ARG A 42 4.62 -10.56 1.58
N VAL A 43 4.17 -9.59 0.79
CA VAL A 43 4.30 -9.58 -0.67
C VAL A 43 5.77 -9.62 -1.08
N SER A 44 6.59 -8.75 -0.48
CA SER A 44 8.03 -8.69 -0.74
C SER A 44 8.74 -10.00 -0.38
N ASN A 45 8.28 -10.69 0.67
CA ASN A 45 8.77 -12.01 1.09
C ASN A 45 8.21 -13.18 0.25
N GLY A 46 7.29 -12.92 -0.68
CA GLY A 46 6.63 -13.95 -1.49
C GLY A 46 5.58 -14.79 -0.75
N GLU A 47 5.08 -14.31 0.39
CA GLU A 47 4.06 -14.96 1.22
C GLU A 47 2.63 -14.55 0.88
N LEU A 48 2.49 -13.43 0.18
CA LEU A 48 1.25 -12.92 -0.37
C LEU A 48 1.52 -12.55 -1.83
N THR A 49 0.62 -12.87 -2.74
CA THR A 49 0.77 -12.40 -4.12
C THR A 49 0.32 -10.95 -4.25
N ASP A 50 0.86 -10.26 -5.26
CA ASP A 50 0.46 -8.89 -5.61
C ASP A 50 -1.06 -8.81 -5.87
N ALA A 51 -1.62 -9.79 -6.59
CA ALA A 51 -3.06 -9.88 -6.86
C ALA A 51 -3.89 -10.01 -5.57
N GLU A 52 -3.49 -10.89 -4.65
CA GLU A 52 -4.20 -11.06 -3.36
C GLU A 52 -4.10 -9.80 -2.49
N PHE A 53 -2.95 -9.11 -2.51
CA PHE A 53 -2.79 -7.83 -1.82
C PHE A 53 -3.75 -6.77 -2.38
N HIS A 54 -3.78 -6.62 -3.70
CA HIS A 54 -4.67 -5.66 -4.34
C HIS A 54 -6.14 -6.00 -4.09
N GLU A 55 -6.57 -7.25 -4.25
CA GLU A 55 -7.94 -7.68 -3.97
C GLU A 55 -8.33 -7.41 -2.50
N LYS A 56 -7.42 -7.66 -1.56
CA LYS A 56 -7.68 -7.47 -0.13
C LYS A 56 -7.91 -6.01 0.26
N TYR A 57 -7.18 -5.07 -0.34
CA TYR A 57 -7.17 -3.66 0.08
C TYR A 57 -7.90 -2.72 -0.89
N HIS A 58 -8.31 -3.19 -2.07
CA HIS A 58 -8.91 -2.33 -3.11
C HIS A 58 -10.12 -1.52 -2.61
N GLU A 59 -11.09 -2.17 -1.97
CA GLU A 59 -12.32 -1.50 -1.51
C GLU A 59 -12.02 -0.48 -0.41
N ALA A 60 -11.22 -0.85 0.59
CA ALA A 60 -10.85 0.05 1.69
C ALA A 60 -10.03 1.25 1.21
N VAL A 61 -9.11 1.05 0.26
CA VAL A 61 -8.32 2.15 -0.33
C VAL A 61 -9.20 3.07 -1.16
N LEU A 62 -10.16 2.54 -1.91
CA LEU A 62 -11.13 3.37 -2.65
C LEU A 62 -12.06 4.15 -1.73
N GLU A 63 -12.48 3.55 -0.62
CA GLU A 63 -13.30 4.22 0.39
C GLU A 63 -12.53 5.38 1.03
N GLU A 64 -11.24 5.15 1.37
CA GLU A 64 -10.47 6.09 2.17
C GLU A 64 -9.79 7.21 1.38
N PHE A 65 -9.36 6.92 0.15
CA PHE A 65 -8.69 7.91 -0.70
C PHE A 65 -9.61 8.44 -1.82
N GLY A 66 -10.81 7.88 -1.99
CA GLY A 66 -11.79 8.32 -2.98
C GLY A 66 -11.47 7.92 -4.43
N GLU A 67 -12.14 8.59 -5.37
CA GLU A 67 -12.05 8.34 -6.82
C GLU A 67 -10.65 8.63 -7.38
N ASP A 68 -10.25 7.83 -8.37
CA ASP A 68 -9.05 8.03 -9.16
C ASP A 68 -9.15 9.33 -10.00
N GLU A 69 -8.80 10.46 -9.39
CA GLU A 69 -8.77 11.77 -10.04
C GLU A 69 -7.55 11.95 -10.96
N ARG A 70 -6.77 10.89 -11.24
CA ARG A 70 -5.70 11.01 -12.24
C ARG A 70 -6.33 11.40 -13.57
N PRO A 71 -5.79 12.40 -14.29
CA PRO A 71 -6.31 12.80 -15.59
C PRO A 71 -6.35 11.59 -16.52
N THR A 72 -7.56 11.11 -16.86
CA THR A 72 -7.74 10.01 -17.82
C THR A 72 -7.48 10.47 -19.26
N LYS A 73 -7.51 11.79 -19.49
CA LYS A 73 -7.01 12.45 -20.68
C LYS A 73 -5.59 12.97 -20.39
N PRO A 74 -4.59 12.72 -21.25
CA PRO A 74 -3.29 13.36 -21.08
C PRO A 74 -3.44 14.88 -21.22
N GLU A 75 -2.65 15.65 -20.46
CA GLU A 75 -2.61 17.10 -20.59
C GLU A 75 -2.34 17.49 -22.05
N GLY A 76 -3.26 18.26 -22.65
CA GLY A 76 -3.17 18.71 -24.05
C GLY A 76 -4.05 17.98 -25.06
N PHE A 77 -4.95 17.08 -24.65
CA PHE A 77 -6.04 16.62 -25.53
C PHE A 77 -7.12 17.72 -25.64
N GLU A 78 -6.96 18.61 -26.61
CA GLU A 78 -8.06 19.47 -27.08
C GLU A 78 -9.07 18.59 -27.84
N ASP A 79 -10.33 18.57 -27.40
CA ASP A 79 -11.42 17.98 -28.17
C ASP A 79 -11.68 18.92 -29.38
N ASP A 80 -11.22 18.53 -30.58
CA ASP A 80 -11.52 19.20 -31.86
C ASP A 80 -13.02 19.09 -32.22
#